data_AF-A0A497I1G5-F1
#
_entry.id   AF-A0A497I1G5-F1
#
_cell.length_a   1.000
_cell.length_b   1.000
_cell.length_c   1.000
_cell.angle_alpha   90.00
_cell.angle_beta   90.00
_cell.angle_gamma   90.00
#
_symmetry.space_group_name_H-M   'P 1'
#
loop_
_entity.id
_entity.type
_entity.pdbx_description
1 polymer ?
#
loop_
_entity_poly.entity_id
_entity_poly.type
_entity_poly.pdbx_seq_one_letter_code
_entity_poly.pdbx_strand_id
1 'polypeptide(L)' 'MIMSKVLIAYGTRFGSTEEISQEIVRILEKERIDSQLLDLQKTKLKEWLPLEGFDEVLVGSSIKIMK' A
#
# COMPACT_ATOMS: atom_id res chain seq x y z
N MET A 1 17.32 16.37 5.40
CA MET A 1 17.24 14.98 4.92
C MET A 1 15.85 14.81 4.35
N ILE A 2 15.71 14.52 3.05
CA ILE A 2 14.38 14.27 2.47
C ILE A 2 13.98 12.86 2.95
N MET A 3 12.85 12.77 3.63
CA MET A 3 12.29 11.49 4.08
C MET A 3 11.52 10.92 2.89
N SER A 4 11.96 9.78 2.36
CA SER A 4 11.28 9.13 1.23
C SER A 4 9.84 8.80 1.63
N LYS A 5 8.90 9.05 0.73
CA LYS A 5 7.47 8.83 0.96
C LYS A 5 6.92 7.78 0.01
N VAL A 6 6.41 6.69 0.55
CA VAL A 6 5.95 5.52 -0.22
C VAL A 6 4.43 5.37 -0.13
N LEU A 7 3.75 5.18 -1.25
CA LEU A 7 2.36 4.73 -1.27
C LEU A 7 2.31 3.21 -1.37
N ILE A 8 1.69 2.56 -0.40
CA ILE A 8 1.39 1.13 -0.45
C ILE A 8 -0.09 0.97 -0.77
N ALA A 9 -0.38 0.56 -2.00
CA ALA A 9 -1.73 0.29 -2.45
C ALA A 9 -1.94 -1.23 -2.50
N TYR A 10 -3.06 -1.74 -1.98
CA TYR A 10 -3.32 -3.17 -2.01
C TYR A 10 -4.76 -3.55 -2.31
N GLY A 11 -4.94 -4.74 -2.87
CA GLY A 11 -6.22 -5.42 -2.94
C GLY A 11 -6.11 -6.82 -2.33
N THR A 12 -6.97 -7.13 -1.36
CA THR A 12 -7.00 -8.43 -0.69
C THR A 12 -8.35 -9.13 -0.86
N ARG A 13 -8.36 -10.46 -0.99
CA ARG A 13 -9.63 -11.23 -1.00
C ARG A 13 -9.93 -11.89 0.35
N PHE A 14 -8.90 -12.40 1.01
CA PHE A 14 -9.02 -13.21 2.22
C PHE A 14 -8.21 -12.66 3.41
N GLY A 15 -7.66 -11.45 3.29
CA GLY A 15 -6.91 -10.79 4.35
C GLY A 15 -5.39 -10.92 4.23
N SER A 16 -4.83 -11.97 3.65
CA SER A 16 -3.36 -12.17 3.64
C SER A 16 -2.58 -11.02 3.00
N THR A 17 -3.06 -10.43 1.90
CA THR A 17 -2.39 -9.26 1.28
C THR A 17 -2.49 -8.02 2.16
N GLU A 18 -3.55 -7.87 2.96
CA GLU A 18 -3.70 -6.77 3.92
C GLU A 18 -2.71 -6.92 5.08
N GLU A 19 -2.59 -8.12 5.65
CA GLU A 19 -1.61 -8.42 6.71
C GLU A 19 -0.17 -8.17 6.24
N ILE A 20 0.17 -8.63 5.04
CA ILE A 20 1.49 -8.38 4.44
C ILE A 20 1.72 -6.88 4.23
N SER A 21 0.73 -6.16 3.69
CA SER A 21 0.87 -4.71 3.44
C SER A 21 1.04 -3.92 4.74
N GLN A 22 0.33 -4.30 5.81
CA GLN A 22 0.51 -3.72 7.14
C GLN A 22 1.88 -4.02 7.74
N GLU A 23 2.42 -5.22 7.54
CA GLU A 23 3.77 -5.55 8.01
C GLU A 23 4.84 -4.76 7.24
N ILE A 24 4.65 -4.53 5.94
CA ILE A 24 5.54 -3.67 5.15
C ILE A 24 5.53 -2.23 5.70
N VAL A 25 4.36 -1.66 6.02
CA VAL A 25 4.28 -0.34 6.69
C VAL A 25 5.13 -0.31 7.97
N ARG A 26 4.98 -1.32 8.84
CA ARG A 26 5.76 -1.41 10.10
C ARG A 26 7.26 -1.49 9.86
N ILE A 27 7.69 -2.16 8.79
CA ILE A 27 9.11 -2.24 8.41
C ILE A 27 9.61 -0.87 7.91
N LEU A 28 8.86 -0.21 7.03
CA LEU A 28 9.22 1.12 6.52
C LEU A 28 9.29 2.17 7.65
N GLU A 29 8.35 2.14 8.60
CA GLU A 29 8.36 3.00 9.78
C GLU A 29 9.63 2.81 10.63
N LYS A 30 10.08 1.55 10.84
CA LYS A 30 11.33 1.25 11.56
C LYS A 30 12.56 1.81 10.86
N GLU A 31 12.55 1.80 9.53
CA GLU A 31 13.60 2.38 8.68
C GLU A 31 13.45 3.90 8.50
N ARG A 32 12.49 4.54 9.19
CA ARG A 32 12.20 5.98 9.13
C ARG A 32 11.81 6.45 7.72
N ILE A 33 11.12 5.60 6.98
CA ILE A 33 10.51 5.90 5.68
C ILE A 33 9.03 6.22 5.93
N ASP A 34 8.56 7.35 5.40
CA ASP A 34 7.14 7.70 5.49
C ASP A 34 6.34 6.83 4.53
N SER A 35 5.20 6.31 4.97
CA SER A 35 4.36 5.48 4.11
C SER A 35 2.89 5.70 4.35
N GLN A 36 2.10 5.62 3.28
CA GLN A 36 0.64 5.65 3.35
C GLN A 36 0.07 4.36 2.78
N LEU A 37 -0.93 3.82 3.47
CA LEU A 37 -1.56 2.56 3.13
C LEU A 37 -2.95 2.80 2.54
N LEU A 38 -3.23 2.22 1.37
CA LEU A 38 -4.48 2.36 0.63
C LEU A 38 -5.07 0.99 0.26
N ASP A 39 -6.24 0.67 0.81
CA ASP A 39 -7.04 -0.48 0.37
C ASP A 39 -7.85 -0.11 -0.88
N LEU A 40 -7.43 -0.61 -2.04
CA LEU A 40 -8.03 -0.34 -3.34
C LEU A 40 -9.42 -0.98 -3.51
N GLN A 41 -9.79 -1.96 -2.67
CA GLN A 41 -11.12 -2.58 -2.72
C GLN A 41 -12.13 -1.86 -1.83
N LYS A 42 -11.69 -1.29 -0.71
CA LYS A 42 -12.56 -0.55 0.22
C LYS A 42 -12.67 0.93 -0.14
N THR A 43 -11.61 1.54 -0.66
CA THR A 43 -11.58 2.96 -0.99
C THR A 43 -12.03 3.21 -2.42
N LYS A 44 -12.99 4.12 -2.61
CA LYS A 44 -13.50 4.48 -3.94
C LYS A 44 -12.41 5.19 -4.75
N LEU A 45 -12.41 4.98 -6.07
CA LEU A 45 -11.41 5.58 -6.97
C LEU A 45 -11.24 7.10 -6.80
N LYS A 46 -12.34 7.83 -6.59
CA LYS A 46 -12.35 9.29 -6.37
C LYS A 46 -11.72 9.74 -5.04
N GLU A 47 -11.52 8.80 -4.11
CA GLU A 47 -10.94 9.00 -2.78
C GLU A 47 -9.50 8.46 -2.71
N TRP A 48 -8.95 7.96 -3.83
CA TRP A 48 -7.56 7.54 -3.88
C TRP A 48 -6.65 8.76 -3.71
N LEU A 49 -5.52 8.52 -3.06
CA LEU A 49 -4.50 9.55 -2.85
C LEU A 49 -3.91 9.93 -4.21
N PRO A 50 -3.73 11.23 -4.50
CA PRO A 50 -2.93 11.67 -5.64
C PRO A 50 -1.53 11.07 -5.55
N LEU A 51 -0.94 10.70 -6.69
CA LEU A 51 0.42 10.15 -6.71
C LEU A 51 1.47 11.26 -6.50
N GLU A 52 1.10 12.51 -6.73
CA GLU A 52 1.93 13.68 -6.49
C GLU A 52 2.39 13.73 -5.02
N GLY A 53 3.71 13.73 -4.82
CA GLY A 53 4.32 13.81 -3.50
C GLY A 53 4.69 12.46 -2.88
N PHE A 54 4.47 11.35 -3.59
CA PHE A 54 5.11 10.06 -3.29
C PHE A 54 6.33 9.86 -4.18
N ASP A 55 7.42 9.37 -3.60
CA ASP A 55 8.65 9.02 -4.32
C ASP A 55 8.55 7.63 -4.96
N GLU A 56 7.81 6.71 -4.32
CA GLU A 56 7.64 5.33 -4.76
C GLU A 56 6.21 4.82 -4.52
N VAL A 57 5.82 3.81 -5.31
CA VAL A 57 4.53 3.12 -5.17
C VAL A 57 4.75 1.61 -5.14
N LEU A 58 4.24 0.97 -4.09
CA LEU A 58 4.18 -0.47 -3.96
C LEU A 58 2.75 -0.96 -4.14
N VAL A 59 2.55 -1.96 -5.01
CA VAL A 59 1.22 -2.53 -5.27
C VAL A 59 1.16 -4.00 -4.84
N GLY A 60 0.31 -4.30 -3.86
CA GLY A 60 0.02 -5.65 -3.40
C GLY A 60 -1.30 -6.19 -3.97
N SER A 61 -1.32 -7.41 -4.48
CA SER A 61 -2.56 -8.03 -4.96
C SER A 61 -2.69 -9.48 -4.52
N SER A 62 -3.91 -9.90 -4.18
CA SER A 62 -4.24 -11.33 -4.15
C SER A 62 -4.32 -11.89 -5.57
N ILE A 63 -3.77 -13.09 -5.77
CA ILE A 63 -3.88 -13.79 -7.05
C ILE A 63 -5.28 -14.43 -7.14
N LYS A 64 -5.99 -14.14 -8.23
CA LYS A 64 -7.22 -14.86 -8.58
C LYS A 64 -6.88 -15.99 -9.54
N ILE A 65 -6.79 -17.21 -9.02
CA ILE A 65 -6.72 -18.39 -9.87
C ILE A 65 -8.15 -18.67 -10.36
N MET A 66 -8.44 -18.32 -11.60
CA MET A 66 -9.66 -18.77 -12.30
C MET A 66 -9.37 -20.13 -12.93
N LYS A 67 -10.32 -21.05 -12.80
CA LYS A 67 -10.33 -22.32 -13.52
C LYS A 67 -10.96 -22.12 -14.90
#